data_AF-T1CQ79-F1
#
_entry.id   AF-T1CQ79-F1
#
_cell.length_a   1.000
_cell.length_b   1.000
_cell.length_c   1.000
_cell.angle_alpha   90.00
_cell.angle_beta   90.00
_cell.angle_gamma   90.00
#
_symmetry.space_group_name_H-M   'P 1'
#
loop_
_entity.id
_entity.type
_entity.pdbx_description
1 polymer ?
#
loop_
_entity_poly.entity_id
_entity_poly.type
_entity_poly.pdbx_seq_one_letter_code
_entity_poly.pdbx_strand_id
1 'polypeptide(L)'
;MIPEEIRVYEFADISGRSLTEVIKVLFGLGLMVTKNDFLDKDAIEILAEEFNIEVSIQNQDEEIEQGIINESDYEPRPPVVTIMGHVDHGKTSLLDKIRDTRVASGEAGGITQHIGAYMVQKDGKMIGFIDTPGHEAFSEMRSRGAQVTDIAIIVIAADDGVKQQTIEALNHAKAANVQIIIAMNKIDKENANIDKLKSECAELGFLANDWGGEYEFIPISAKTGEGLDVLLETILLQAEVMELKASPKANAQAVVLEGSVQKGRGPVATIIVKQGVFKVGDPIYAGTAYGRIRALADDMGRSIKELKPSGVALVVGLDSVPSAGSILYAAQNDSIAREKAQKTANYLRQKELSKSTKVSFDELSEMVAKGQLKTLPLIIKADTQGSLEAIKSSVLKLNNQEIEINIISFGIGGISESDVSLAAASPNCLILGFGLRPTGIVKSKAKELGVEIKTYSVIYDLVDDIKALISGLMSPLLEEENTGQAEVRETFVVSKVGVIAGCMVTDGVIKRGIKARLIRDGVVIYTGLISSLKRFKDDAKEVSKGYECGIMLDGFNDIKVGDVFETFVEVQKSQKI
;
A
#
# COMPACT_ATOMS: atom_id res chain seq x y z
N MET A 1 11.92 -30.07 18.49
CA MET A 1 11.91 -29.36 17.20
C MET A 1 10.48 -29.22 16.76
N ILE A 2 10.01 -27.98 16.62
CA ILE A 2 8.63 -27.66 16.22
C ILE A 2 8.72 -26.71 15.00
N PRO A 3 7.90 -26.88 13.96
CA PRO A 3 7.84 -25.92 12.86
C PRO A 3 7.45 -24.52 13.36
N GLU A 4 7.89 -23.48 12.65
CA GLU A 4 7.57 -22.07 12.96
C GLU A 4 6.06 -21.76 13.06
N GLU A 5 5.23 -22.52 12.34
CA GLU A 5 3.77 -22.52 12.49
C GLU A 5 3.26 -23.97 12.59
N ILE A 6 2.60 -24.32 13.69
CA ILE A 6 2.07 -25.66 13.98
C ILE A 6 0.61 -25.60 14.38
N ARG A 7 -0.17 -26.66 14.11
CA ARG A 7 -1.56 -26.71 14.59
C ARG A 7 -1.65 -27.01 16.07
N VAL A 8 -2.72 -26.56 16.72
CA VAL A 8 -2.97 -26.84 18.15
C VAL A 8 -2.92 -28.34 18.47
N TYR A 9 -3.50 -29.20 17.62
CA TYR A 9 -3.41 -30.65 17.84
C TYR A 9 -2.01 -31.22 17.60
N GLU A 10 -1.28 -30.71 16.61
CA GLU A 10 0.07 -31.18 16.31
C GLU A 10 1.02 -30.77 17.43
N PHE A 11 0.85 -29.58 17.99
CA PHE A 11 1.56 -29.14 19.18
C PHE A 11 1.23 -30.02 20.38
N ALA A 12 -0.05 -30.33 20.62
CA ALA A 12 -0.47 -31.23 21.70
C ALA A 12 0.17 -32.63 21.56
N ASP A 13 0.19 -33.18 20.34
CA ASP A 13 0.77 -34.48 20.03
C ASP A 13 2.30 -34.48 20.23
N ILE A 14 3.00 -33.44 19.78
CA ILE A 14 4.47 -33.30 19.93
C ILE A 14 4.86 -33.03 21.39
N SER A 15 4.09 -32.21 22.10
CA SER A 15 4.33 -31.89 23.52
C SER A 15 3.93 -33.02 24.48
N GLY A 16 3.28 -34.08 23.97
CA GLY A 16 2.78 -35.18 24.80
C GLY A 16 1.68 -34.74 25.77
N ARG A 17 0.97 -33.64 25.47
CA ARG A 17 -0.09 -33.07 26.29
C ARG A 17 -1.46 -33.31 25.69
N SER A 18 -2.49 -33.26 26.52
CA SER A 18 -3.86 -33.37 25.99
C SER A 18 -4.25 -32.08 25.26
N LEU A 19 -4.96 -32.21 24.15
CA LEU A 19 -5.51 -31.07 23.39
C LEU A 19 -6.28 -30.09 24.29
N THR A 20 -7.00 -30.61 25.29
CA THR A 20 -7.80 -29.84 26.24
C THR A 20 -6.93 -28.96 27.14
N GLU A 21 -5.76 -29.43 27.57
CA GLU A 21 -4.81 -28.65 28.39
C GLU A 21 -4.21 -27.50 27.58
N VAL A 22 -3.79 -27.78 26.34
CA VAL A 22 -3.23 -26.78 25.43
C VAL A 22 -4.25 -25.67 25.13
N ILE A 23 -5.49 -26.04 24.79
CA ILE A 23 -6.56 -25.06 24.55
C ILE A 23 -6.86 -24.24 25.81
N LYS A 24 -6.79 -24.83 27.00
CA LYS A 24 -7.08 -24.14 28.25
C LYS A 24 -6.03 -23.07 28.59
N VAL A 25 -4.75 -23.35 28.35
CA VAL A 25 -3.66 -22.36 28.53
C VAL A 25 -3.84 -21.21 27.55
N LEU A 26 -4.07 -21.50 26.27
CA LEU A 26 -4.30 -20.49 25.24
C LEU A 26 -5.52 -19.63 25.55
N PHE A 27 -6.60 -20.24 26.03
CA PHE A 27 -7.79 -19.51 26.49
C PHE A 27 -7.49 -18.59 27.67
N GLY A 28 -6.64 -19.02 28.61
CA GLY A 28 -6.17 -18.18 29.73
C GLY A 28 -5.37 -16.95 29.29
N LEU A 29 -4.71 -17.03 28.14
CA LEU A 29 -3.98 -15.94 27.49
C LEU A 29 -4.89 -15.04 26.63
N GLY A 30 -6.20 -15.30 26.61
CA GLY A 30 -7.17 -14.58 25.78
C GLY A 30 -7.20 -15.04 24.31
N LEU A 31 -6.48 -16.10 23.94
CA LEU A 31 -6.47 -16.66 22.60
C LEU A 31 -7.57 -17.71 22.45
N MET A 32 -8.66 -17.35 21.75
CA MET A 32 -9.67 -18.34 21.35
C MET A 32 -9.17 -19.12 20.13
N VAL A 33 -8.76 -20.36 20.37
CA VAL A 33 -8.27 -21.28 19.34
C VAL A 33 -9.10 -22.56 19.27
N THR A 34 -9.28 -23.08 18.05
CA THR A 34 -9.85 -24.40 17.81
C THR A 34 -8.77 -25.46 17.58
N LYS A 35 -9.15 -26.74 17.61
CA LYS A 35 -8.23 -27.89 17.38
C LYS A 35 -7.33 -27.72 16.15
N ASN A 36 -7.87 -27.16 15.06
CA ASN A 36 -7.21 -27.08 13.75
C ASN A 36 -6.54 -25.72 13.50
N ASP A 37 -6.59 -24.81 14.47
CA ASP A 37 -5.99 -23.50 14.34
C ASP A 37 -4.46 -23.61 14.35
N PHE A 38 -3.80 -22.68 13.68
CA PHE A 38 -2.35 -22.53 13.74
C PHE A 38 -1.95 -21.68 14.95
N LEU A 39 -0.84 -22.07 15.56
CA LEU A 39 -0.13 -21.33 16.60
C LEU A 39 1.00 -20.54 15.94
N ASP A 40 1.13 -19.28 16.33
CA ASP A 40 2.26 -18.43 15.99
C ASP A 40 3.43 -18.68 16.95
N LYS A 41 4.60 -18.15 16.59
CA LYS A 41 5.83 -18.29 17.37
C LYS A 41 5.66 -17.87 18.82
N ASP A 42 5.01 -16.73 19.07
CA ASP A 42 4.78 -16.23 20.42
C ASP A 42 3.91 -17.19 21.24
N ALA A 43 2.82 -17.73 20.67
CA ALA A 43 2.02 -18.74 21.37
C ALA A 43 2.79 -20.04 21.60
N ILE A 44 3.64 -20.47 20.65
CA ILE A 44 4.47 -21.67 20.79
C ILE A 44 5.48 -21.49 21.93
N GLU A 45 6.14 -20.34 22.02
CA GLU A 45 7.11 -20.02 23.07
C GLU A 45 6.43 -19.96 24.45
N ILE A 46 5.28 -19.30 24.55
CA ILE A 46 4.54 -19.23 25.83
C ILE A 46 4.05 -20.63 26.26
N LEU A 47 3.56 -21.46 25.33
CA LEU A 47 3.18 -22.83 25.65
C LEU A 47 4.39 -23.68 26.04
N ALA A 48 5.55 -23.46 25.41
CA ALA A 48 6.80 -24.12 25.75
C ALA A 48 7.24 -23.79 27.18
N GLU A 49 7.16 -22.51 27.58
CA GLU A 49 7.43 -22.07 28.95
C GLU A 49 6.43 -22.66 29.96
N GLU A 50 5.13 -22.56 29.69
CA GLU A 50 4.08 -23.05 30.60
C GLU A 50 4.13 -24.57 30.81
N PHE A 51 4.43 -25.33 29.75
CA PHE A 51 4.57 -26.78 29.84
C PHE A 51 5.98 -27.26 30.19
N ASN A 52 6.92 -26.32 30.37
CA ASN A 52 8.32 -26.54 30.70
C ASN A 52 9.02 -27.47 29.70
N ILE A 53 8.80 -27.20 28.41
CA ILE A 53 9.33 -27.95 27.25
C ILE A 53 10.39 -27.08 26.56
N GLU A 54 11.57 -27.63 26.33
CA GLU A 54 12.55 -26.97 25.45
C GLU A 54 12.11 -27.12 23.99
N VAL A 55 11.69 -26.00 23.39
CA VAL A 55 11.29 -25.95 21.99
C VAL A 55 12.39 -25.26 21.18
N SER A 56 13.00 -25.99 20.25
CA SER A 56 13.72 -25.39 19.13
C SER A 56 12.77 -25.26 17.95
N ILE A 57 12.53 -24.01 17.54
CA ILE A 57 11.73 -23.69 16.36
C ILE A 57 12.61 -23.90 15.13
N GLN A 58 12.16 -24.76 14.21
CA GLN A 58 12.81 -24.93 12.91
C GLN A 58 12.17 -23.99 11.89
N ASN A 59 12.99 -23.13 11.28
CA ASN A 59 12.63 -22.48 10.03
C ASN A 59 12.58 -23.57 8.95
N GLN A 60 11.42 -23.78 8.31
CA GLN A 60 11.32 -24.75 7.20
C GLN A 60 12.25 -24.41 6.02
N ASP A 61 12.73 -23.16 5.95
CA ASP A 61 13.72 -22.73 4.99
C ASP A 61 15.11 -23.34 5.22
N GLU A 62 15.46 -23.71 6.46
CA GLU A 62 16.79 -24.26 6.81
C GLU A 62 16.96 -25.73 6.39
N GLU A 63 15.88 -26.52 6.27
CA GLU A 63 16.00 -27.93 5.82
C GLU A 63 16.38 -28.05 4.33
N ILE A 64 16.19 -27.00 3.52
CA ILE A 64 16.63 -27.01 2.11
C ILE A 64 18.13 -26.67 2.01
N GLU A 65 18.74 -26.10 3.05
CA GLU A 65 20.12 -25.59 3.02
C GLU A 65 21.21 -26.68 3.16
N GLN A 66 20.93 -27.83 3.76
CA GLN A 66 21.97 -28.80 4.07
C GLN A 66 22.16 -29.89 3.01
N GLY A 67 22.42 -29.47 1.77
CA GLY A 67 23.52 -30.14 1.07
C GLY A 67 24.81 -29.72 1.78
N ILE A 68 25.73 -30.64 2.08
CA ILE A 68 27.02 -30.27 2.65
C ILE A 68 27.77 -29.44 1.59
N ILE A 69 27.60 -28.11 1.63
CA ILE A 69 28.35 -27.18 0.79
C ILE A 69 29.72 -27.06 1.45
N ASN A 70 30.77 -27.49 0.76
CA ASN A 70 32.12 -27.31 1.27
C ASN A 70 32.45 -25.81 1.21
N GLU A 71 33.18 -25.30 2.20
CA GLU A 71 33.67 -23.90 2.16
C GLU A 71 34.50 -23.61 0.90
N SER A 72 35.12 -24.64 0.30
CA SER A 72 35.88 -24.54 -0.95
C SER A 72 35.03 -24.35 -2.21
N ASP A 73 33.71 -24.55 -2.13
CA ASP A 73 32.80 -24.39 -3.26
C ASP A 73 32.24 -22.95 -3.38
N TYR A 74 32.65 -22.04 -2.50
CA TYR A 74 32.30 -20.62 -2.53
C TYR A 74 33.23 -19.84 -3.46
N GLU A 75 32.64 -19.10 -4.39
CA GLU A 75 33.33 -18.20 -5.31
C GLU A 75 32.89 -16.75 -5.08
N PRO A 76 33.76 -15.75 -5.34
CA PRO A 76 33.35 -14.34 -5.31
C PRO A 76 32.18 -14.09 -6.26
N ARG A 77 31.17 -13.34 -5.78
CA ARG A 77 29.99 -13.02 -6.58
C ARG A 77 29.82 -11.50 -6.78
N PRO A 78 29.15 -11.08 -7.86
CA PRO A 78 28.72 -9.70 -8.04
C PRO A 78 27.89 -9.18 -6.85
N PRO A 79 28.08 -7.92 -6.40
CA PRO A 79 27.17 -7.30 -5.46
C PRO A 79 25.80 -7.04 -6.10
N VAL A 80 24.75 -7.23 -5.32
CA VAL A 80 23.38 -6.83 -5.66
C VAL A 80 23.05 -5.56 -4.90
N VAL A 81 22.65 -4.54 -5.65
CA VAL A 81 22.46 -3.18 -5.16
C VAL A 81 21.03 -2.73 -5.39
N THR A 82 20.36 -2.23 -4.36
CA THR A 82 19.05 -1.60 -4.50
C THR A 82 19.18 -0.10 -4.46
N ILE A 83 18.32 0.61 -5.18
CA ILE A 83 18.22 2.07 -5.08
C ILE A 83 16.89 2.46 -4.48
N MET A 84 16.98 3.30 -3.44
CA MET A 84 15.87 3.79 -2.66
C MET A 84 15.98 5.30 -2.46
N GLY A 85 14.89 5.92 -2.00
CA GLY A 85 14.82 7.36 -1.76
C GLY A 85 13.47 7.96 -2.14
N HIS A 86 13.31 9.24 -1.84
CA HIS A 86 12.07 9.98 -2.10
C HIS A 86 11.75 10.11 -3.60
N VAL A 87 10.48 10.37 -3.92
CA VAL A 87 10.02 10.68 -5.27
C VAL A 87 10.78 11.91 -5.79
N ASP A 88 11.07 11.98 -7.09
CA ASP A 88 11.80 13.09 -7.73
C ASP A 88 13.22 13.38 -7.23
N HIS A 89 13.80 12.52 -6.38
CA HIS A 89 15.23 12.59 -6.02
C HIS A 89 16.15 12.06 -7.13
N GLY A 90 15.60 11.60 -8.25
CA GLY A 90 16.36 11.19 -9.44
C GLY A 90 16.90 9.76 -9.41
N LYS A 91 16.23 8.84 -8.72
CA LYS A 91 16.55 7.39 -8.72
C LYS A 91 16.56 6.79 -10.13
N THR A 92 15.46 6.93 -10.86
CA THR A 92 15.33 6.42 -12.23
C THR A 92 16.32 7.12 -13.17
N SER A 93 16.56 8.43 -12.97
CA SER A 93 17.56 9.18 -13.75
C SER A 93 18.99 8.71 -13.50
N LEU A 94 19.34 8.39 -12.25
CA LEU A 94 20.62 7.80 -11.88
C LEU A 94 20.81 6.48 -12.64
N LEU A 95 19.75 5.66 -12.67
CA LEU A 95 19.80 4.36 -13.31
C LEU A 95 19.85 4.39 -14.83
N ASP A 96 19.07 5.28 -15.44
CA ASP A 96 19.16 5.57 -16.86
C ASP A 96 20.58 5.94 -17.27
N LYS A 97 21.23 6.80 -16.46
CA LYS A 97 22.58 7.27 -16.73
C LYS A 97 23.62 6.16 -16.58
N ILE A 98 23.49 5.31 -15.55
CA ILE A 98 24.35 4.14 -15.35
C ILE A 98 24.18 3.13 -16.49
N ARG A 99 22.97 2.96 -17.00
CA ARG A 99 22.63 1.99 -18.05
C ARG A 99 22.95 2.49 -19.47
N ASP A 100 23.25 3.78 -19.64
CA ASP A 100 23.27 4.47 -20.94
C ASP A 100 21.98 4.21 -21.76
N THR A 101 20.84 4.16 -21.07
CA THR A 101 19.50 3.98 -21.66
C THR A 101 18.53 5.02 -21.12
N ARG A 102 17.39 5.22 -21.79
CA ARG A 102 16.36 6.20 -21.38
C ARG A 102 15.04 5.52 -21.04
N VAL A 103 14.96 4.88 -19.87
CA VAL A 103 13.74 4.24 -19.36
C VAL A 103 12.77 5.28 -18.80
N ALA A 104 13.25 6.31 -18.08
CA ALA A 104 12.41 7.32 -17.43
C ALA A 104 11.50 8.09 -18.40
N SER A 105 11.92 8.25 -19.66
CA SER A 105 11.10 8.91 -20.69
C SER A 105 9.99 8.02 -21.29
N GLY A 106 10.05 6.71 -21.08
CA GLY A 106 9.10 5.74 -21.63
C GLY A 106 8.03 5.28 -20.64
N GLU A 107 8.22 5.47 -19.34
CA GLU A 107 7.27 5.07 -18.30
C GLU A 107 6.10 6.05 -18.19
N ALA A 108 4.89 5.49 -18.03
CA ALA A 108 3.69 6.30 -17.87
C ALA A 108 3.77 7.13 -16.57
N GLY A 109 3.59 8.44 -16.69
CA GLY A 109 3.70 9.37 -15.57
C GLY A 109 5.14 9.72 -15.15
N GLY A 110 6.17 9.21 -15.86
CA GLY A 110 7.58 9.51 -15.57
C GLY A 110 8.10 8.92 -14.26
N ILE A 111 7.44 7.88 -13.73
CA ILE A 111 7.79 7.24 -12.46
C ILE A 111 7.96 5.71 -12.60
N THR A 112 8.94 5.15 -11.88
CA THR A 112 9.13 3.70 -11.75
C THR A 112 7.97 3.11 -10.93
N GLN A 113 7.17 2.22 -11.53
CA GLN A 113 6.02 1.54 -10.89
C GLN A 113 6.17 0.01 -10.82
N HIS A 114 7.24 -0.55 -11.39
CA HIS A 114 7.58 -1.98 -11.38
C HIS A 114 8.97 -2.20 -10.80
N ILE A 115 9.28 -3.42 -10.35
CA ILE A 115 10.65 -3.74 -9.92
C ILE A 115 11.47 -4.07 -11.17
N GLY A 116 12.41 -3.20 -11.51
CA GLY A 116 13.40 -3.46 -12.54
C GLY A 116 14.62 -4.16 -11.94
N ALA A 117 15.23 -5.10 -12.65
CA ALA A 117 16.52 -5.63 -12.25
C ALA A 117 17.40 -5.89 -13.47
N TYR A 118 18.68 -5.52 -13.38
CA TYR A 118 19.61 -5.55 -14.50
C TYR A 118 21.06 -5.57 -14.03
N MET A 119 21.98 -5.82 -14.97
CA MET A 119 23.39 -5.99 -14.68
C MET A 119 24.22 -4.91 -15.40
N VAL A 120 25.17 -4.30 -14.68
CA VAL A 120 26.10 -3.29 -15.20
C VAL A 120 27.53 -3.80 -15.05
N GLN A 121 28.38 -3.53 -16.03
CA GLN A 121 29.80 -3.90 -15.99
C GLN A 121 30.67 -2.65 -15.74
N LYS A 122 31.53 -2.71 -14.73
CA LYS A 122 32.56 -1.69 -14.44
C LYS A 122 33.89 -2.40 -14.19
N ASP A 123 34.92 -2.02 -14.93
CA ASP A 123 36.28 -2.58 -14.85
C ASP A 123 36.36 -4.12 -14.88
N GLY A 124 35.51 -4.74 -15.72
CA GLY A 124 35.45 -6.19 -15.85
C GLY A 124 34.63 -6.90 -14.78
N LYS A 125 34.19 -6.20 -13.72
CA LYS A 125 33.31 -6.72 -12.66
C LYS A 125 31.85 -6.36 -12.93
N MET A 126 30.95 -7.25 -12.56
CA MET A 126 29.51 -7.06 -12.71
C MET A 126 28.91 -6.51 -11.42
N ILE A 127 27.87 -5.69 -11.53
CA ILE A 127 27.05 -5.18 -10.44
C ILE A 127 25.59 -5.41 -10.83
N GLY A 128 24.84 -6.08 -9.97
CA GLY A 128 23.39 -6.23 -10.13
C GLY A 128 22.67 -5.03 -9.51
N PHE A 129 21.77 -4.40 -10.25
CA PHE A 129 20.92 -3.33 -9.74
C PHE A 129 19.47 -3.81 -9.67
N ILE A 130 18.80 -3.43 -8.58
CA ILE A 130 17.35 -3.57 -8.38
C ILE A 130 16.79 -2.15 -8.25
N ASP A 131 15.96 -1.75 -9.21
CA ASP A 131 15.20 -0.50 -9.15
C ASP A 131 13.90 -0.74 -8.40
N THR A 132 13.68 0.02 -7.32
CA THR A 132 12.46 -0.06 -6.52
C THR A 132 11.63 1.20 -6.64
N PRO A 133 10.28 1.09 -6.78
CA PRO A 133 9.40 2.25 -6.82
C PRO A 133 9.52 3.13 -5.56
N GLY A 134 9.57 4.45 -5.78
CA GLY A 134 9.73 5.45 -4.72
C GLY A 134 8.45 5.87 -3.99
N HIS A 135 7.28 5.49 -4.48
CA HIS A 135 6.00 5.92 -3.90
C HIS A 135 5.63 5.08 -2.67
N GLU A 136 5.10 5.72 -1.63
CA GLU A 136 4.58 5.10 -0.39
C GLU A 136 3.75 3.81 -0.61
N ALA A 137 2.88 3.77 -1.63
CA ALA A 137 2.04 2.62 -1.98
C ALA A 137 2.84 1.33 -2.25
N PHE A 138 4.14 1.45 -2.56
CA PHE A 138 5.04 0.34 -2.85
C PHE A 138 6.03 0.04 -1.70
N SER A 139 5.65 0.32 -0.45
CA SER A 139 6.49 0.03 0.72
C SER A 139 6.90 -1.46 0.82
N GLU A 140 5.98 -2.38 0.53
CA GLU A 140 6.28 -3.82 0.51
C GLU A 140 7.34 -4.19 -0.55
N MET A 141 7.30 -3.54 -1.72
CA MET A 141 8.33 -3.72 -2.75
C MET A 141 9.70 -3.23 -2.30
N ARG A 142 9.75 -2.11 -1.56
CA ARG A 142 11.02 -1.58 -1.01
C ARG A 142 11.59 -2.53 0.04
N SER A 143 10.78 -2.98 0.99
CA SER A 143 11.19 -3.95 2.01
C SER A 143 11.77 -5.22 1.36
N ARG A 144 11.09 -5.73 0.33
CA ARG A 144 11.55 -6.89 -0.46
C ARG A 144 12.86 -6.61 -1.19
N GLY A 145 13.00 -5.45 -1.82
CA GLY A 145 14.23 -5.03 -2.46
C GLY A 145 15.40 -5.04 -1.46
N ALA A 146 15.25 -4.41 -0.30
CA ALA A 146 16.27 -4.36 0.74
C ALA A 146 16.71 -5.76 1.19
N GLN A 147 15.77 -6.67 1.48
CA GLN A 147 16.08 -8.03 1.96
C GLN A 147 16.86 -8.90 0.96
N VAL A 148 16.85 -8.54 -0.32
CA VAL A 148 17.50 -9.32 -1.38
C VAL A 148 18.88 -8.76 -1.72
N THR A 149 19.18 -7.53 -1.32
CA THR A 149 20.38 -6.80 -1.72
C THR A 149 21.47 -6.80 -0.67
N ASP A 150 22.71 -6.71 -1.12
CA ASP A 150 23.91 -6.61 -0.30
C ASP A 150 24.16 -5.16 0.13
N ILE A 151 23.86 -4.23 -0.78
CA ILE A 151 24.09 -2.79 -0.63
C ILE A 151 22.82 -2.02 -1.01
N ALA A 152 22.46 -1.01 -0.22
CA ALA A 152 21.37 -0.09 -0.49
C ALA A 152 21.92 1.32 -0.75
N ILE A 153 21.64 1.87 -1.93
CA ILE A 153 21.93 3.26 -2.27
C ILE A 153 20.71 4.11 -1.94
N ILE A 154 20.88 5.05 -1.01
CA ILE A 154 19.84 6.02 -0.66
C ILE A 154 20.11 7.30 -1.42
N VAL A 155 19.27 7.59 -2.42
CA VAL A 155 19.39 8.79 -3.25
C VAL A 155 18.64 9.95 -2.61
N ILE A 156 19.38 10.99 -2.25
CA ILE A 156 18.85 12.19 -1.60
C ILE A 156 19.23 13.40 -2.44
N ALA A 157 18.24 14.22 -2.82
CA ALA A 157 18.50 15.42 -3.61
C ALA A 157 19.11 16.51 -2.73
N ALA A 158 20.27 17.03 -3.12
CA ALA A 158 21.02 18.04 -2.36
C ALA A 158 20.33 19.41 -2.27
N ASP A 159 19.35 19.67 -3.14
CA ASP A 159 18.51 20.87 -3.14
C ASP A 159 17.26 20.75 -2.25
N ASP A 160 16.82 19.54 -1.94
CA ASP A 160 15.56 19.29 -1.22
C ASP A 160 15.76 18.74 0.21
N GLY A 161 16.86 18.02 0.43
CA GLY A 161 17.23 17.45 1.72
C GLY A 161 16.46 16.17 2.09
N VAL A 162 16.44 15.84 3.38
CA VAL A 162 15.81 14.62 3.87
C VAL A 162 14.29 14.76 3.99
N LYS A 163 13.55 13.80 3.42
CA LYS A 163 12.08 13.71 3.46
C LYS A 163 11.61 12.44 4.19
N GLN A 164 10.32 12.37 4.51
CA GLN A 164 9.70 11.22 5.20
C GLN A 164 10.02 9.88 4.52
N GLN A 165 9.89 9.78 3.20
CA GLN A 165 10.17 8.55 2.44
C GLN A 165 11.66 8.20 2.42
N THR A 166 12.55 9.18 2.64
CA THR A 166 13.98 8.94 2.81
C THR A 166 14.25 8.29 4.18
N ILE A 167 13.57 8.78 5.23
CA ILE A 167 13.63 8.18 6.58
C ILE A 167 13.11 6.74 6.54
N GLU A 168 11.99 6.49 5.85
CA GLU A 168 11.48 5.14 5.64
C GLU A 168 12.50 4.24 4.92
N ALA A 169 13.09 4.72 3.82
CA ALA A 169 14.10 3.96 3.08
C ALA A 169 15.32 3.60 3.94
N LEU A 170 15.82 4.56 4.72
CA LEU A 170 16.91 4.36 5.68
C LEU A 170 16.54 3.31 6.75
N ASN A 171 15.33 3.39 7.29
CA ASN A 171 14.83 2.43 8.28
C ASN A 171 14.68 1.02 7.69
N HIS A 172 14.19 0.90 6.45
CA HIS A 172 14.09 -0.40 5.77
C HIS A 172 15.47 -1.03 5.52
N ALA A 173 16.43 -0.24 5.03
CA ALA A 173 17.79 -0.72 4.80
C ALA A 173 18.46 -1.16 6.12
N LYS A 174 18.28 -0.38 7.19
CA LYS A 174 18.81 -0.70 8.53
C LYS A 174 18.15 -1.96 9.13
N ALA A 175 16.82 -2.08 9.02
CA ALA A 175 16.08 -3.26 9.49
C ALA A 175 16.46 -4.54 8.73
N ALA A 176 16.83 -4.41 7.45
CA ALA A 176 17.30 -5.52 6.63
C ALA A 176 18.81 -5.82 6.81
N ASN A 177 19.52 -5.08 7.67
CA ASN A 177 20.95 -5.20 7.91
C ASN A 177 21.80 -5.11 6.61
N VAL A 178 21.39 -4.21 5.71
CA VAL A 178 22.05 -3.99 4.42
C VAL A 178 23.05 -2.85 4.56
N GLN A 179 24.19 -2.95 3.87
CA GLN A 179 25.17 -1.87 3.88
C GLN A 179 24.62 -0.64 3.13
N ILE A 180 24.69 0.54 3.75
CA ILE A 180 24.09 1.77 3.20
C ILE A 180 25.16 2.67 2.58
N ILE A 181 24.89 3.15 1.36
CA ILE A 181 25.64 4.23 0.69
C ILE A 181 24.67 5.37 0.41
N ILE A 182 25.02 6.59 0.78
CA ILE A 182 24.18 7.78 0.54
C ILE A 182 24.68 8.50 -0.70
N ALA A 183 23.84 8.55 -1.73
CA ALA A 183 24.11 9.24 -2.98
C ALA A 183 23.43 10.62 -2.96
N MET A 184 24.22 11.69 -2.85
CA MET A 184 23.75 13.06 -2.80
C MET A 184 23.59 13.60 -4.22
N ASN A 185 22.37 13.57 -4.75
CA ASN A 185 22.06 13.87 -6.14
C ASN A 185 21.79 15.36 -6.39
N LYS A 186 21.80 15.77 -7.67
CA LYS A 186 21.53 17.13 -8.16
C LYS A 186 22.56 18.18 -7.71
N ILE A 187 23.84 17.80 -7.59
CA ILE A 187 24.94 18.74 -7.31
C ILE A 187 25.16 19.78 -8.43
N ASP A 188 24.56 19.57 -9.60
CA ASP A 188 24.58 20.52 -10.72
C ASP A 188 23.71 21.77 -10.48
N LYS A 189 22.88 21.80 -9.43
CA LYS A 189 22.05 22.96 -9.11
C LYS A 189 22.79 23.95 -8.21
N GLU A 190 22.61 25.24 -8.47
CA GLU A 190 23.22 26.33 -7.69
C GLU A 190 22.80 26.34 -6.21
N ASN A 191 21.62 25.81 -5.88
CA ASN A 191 21.10 25.71 -4.52
C ASN A 191 21.41 24.37 -3.82
N ALA A 192 22.23 23.52 -4.41
CA ALA A 192 22.63 22.25 -3.80
C ALA A 192 23.52 22.50 -2.56
N ASN A 193 23.18 21.89 -1.43
CA ASN A 193 23.95 22.03 -0.20
C ASN A 193 24.27 20.66 0.43
N ILE A 194 25.49 20.20 0.17
CA ILE A 194 26.01 18.90 0.60
C ILE A 194 26.20 18.85 2.12
N ASP A 195 26.78 19.90 2.71
CA ASP A 195 27.06 19.95 4.15
C ASP A 195 25.79 19.97 4.98
N LYS A 196 24.75 20.67 4.49
CA LYS A 196 23.44 20.67 5.13
C LYS A 196 22.82 19.27 5.12
N LEU A 197 22.86 18.58 3.98
CA LEU A 197 22.33 17.23 3.85
C LEU A 197 23.06 16.23 4.76
N LYS A 198 24.40 16.31 4.82
CA LYS A 198 25.19 15.52 5.78
C LYS A 198 24.75 15.78 7.23
N SER A 199 24.51 17.04 7.58
CA SER A 199 24.04 17.43 8.91
C SER A 199 22.66 16.83 9.21
N GLU A 200 21.71 16.93 8.28
CA GLU A 200 20.36 16.35 8.40
C GLU A 200 20.39 14.82 8.55
N CYS A 201 21.27 14.12 7.82
CA CYS A 201 21.47 12.68 7.96
C CYS A 201 22.12 12.30 9.30
N ALA A 202 23.07 13.12 9.79
CA ALA A 202 23.72 12.88 11.07
C ALA A 202 22.73 12.99 12.25
N GLU A 203 21.76 13.91 12.19
CA GLU A 203 20.67 14.00 13.18
C GLU A 203 19.82 12.72 13.23
N LEU A 204 19.73 11.99 12.12
CA LEU A 204 19.03 10.70 12.03
C LEU A 204 19.92 9.50 12.40
N GLY A 205 21.17 9.74 12.82
CA GLY A 205 22.14 8.71 13.19
C GLY A 205 22.94 8.14 12.02
N PHE A 206 22.91 8.77 10.85
CA PHE A 206 23.70 8.38 9.68
C PHE A 206 24.87 9.36 9.48
N LEU A 207 25.99 9.10 10.17
CA LEU A 207 27.18 9.94 10.14
C LEU A 207 28.09 9.58 8.97
N ALA A 208 28.58 10.59 8.24
CA ALA A 208 29.46 10.42 7.10
C ALA A 208 30.88 9.96 7.50
N ASN A 209 31.50 9.11 6.69
CA ASN A 209 32.85 8.58 6.93
C ASN A 209 33.91 9.68 7.04
N ASP A 210 33.81 10.75 6.23
CA ASP A 210 34.72 11.90 6.31
C ASP A 210 34.55 12.74 7.59
N TRP A 211 33.45 12.56 8.33
CA TRP A 211 33.20 13.15 9.64
C TRP A 211 33.44 12.15 10.79
N GLY A 212 34.08 11.01 10.49
CA GLY A 212 34.37 9.94 11.46
C GLY A 212 33.22 8.96 11.69
N GLY A 213 32.24 8.91 10.78
CA GLY A 213 31.14 7.96 10.79
C GLY A 213 31.40 6.68 10.01
N GLU A 214 30.35 5.89 9.77
CA GLU A 214 30.43 4.56 9.13
C GLU A 214 29.87 4.55 7.70
N TYR A 215 29.16 5.62 7.29
CA TYR A 215 28.42 5.65 6.02
C TYR A 215 29.17 6.44 4.96
N GLU A 216 29.19 5.90 3.73
CA GLU A 216 29.77 6.59 2.57
C GLU A 216 28.77 7.59 1.99
N PHE A 217 29.21 8.85 1.81
CA PHE A 217 28.42 9.93 1.22
C PHE A 217 29.07 10.37 -0.08
N ILE A 218 28.41 10.09 -1.21
CA ILE A 218 28.97 10.31 -2.54
C ILE A 218 28.16 11.39 -3.26
N PRO A 219 28.76 12.57 -3.55
CA PRO A 219 28.11 13.61 -4.34
C PRO A 219 28.02 13.19 -5.81
N ILE A 220 26.83 13.25 -6.39
CA ILE A 220 26.58 12.86 -7.77
C ILE A 220 25.64 13.83 -8.49
N SER A 221 25.73 13.87 -9.82
CA SER A 221 24.68 14.42 -10.67
C SER A 221 24.23 13.36 -11.67
N ALA A 222 23.03 12.84 -11.49
CA ALA A 222 22.40 11.92 -12.44
C ALA A 222 22.20 12.55 -13.83
N LYS A 223 22.19 13.90 -13.93
CA LYS A 223 22.00 14.63 -15.18
C LYS A 223 23.31 14.74 -15.97
N THR A 224 24.38 15.22 -15.34
CA THR A 224 25.67 15.41 -16.01
C THR A 224 26.45 14.09 -16.11
N GLY A 225 26.25 13.18 -15.14
CA GLY A 225 27.04 11.97 -14.93
C GLY A 225 28.21 12.16 -13.97
N GLU A 226 28.36 13.34 -13.38
CA GLU A 226 29.40 13.62 -12.39
C GLU A 226 29.25 12.73 -11.15
N GLY A 227 30.36 12.18 -10.65
CA GLY A 227 30.40 11.34 -9.46
C GLY A 227 29.94 9.88 -9.65
N LEU A 228 29.43 9.50 -10.83
CA LEU A 228 28.95 8.13 -11.06
C LEU A 228 30.07 7.09 -11.09
N ASP A 229 31.22 7.42 -11.66
CA ASP A 229 32.38 6.52 -11.64
C ASP A 229 32.82 6.22 -10.20
N VAL A 230 32.88 7.26 -9.36
CA VAL A 230 33.20 7.14 -7.94
C VAL A 230 32.17 6.28 -7.22
N LEU A 231 30.87 6.49 -7.48
CA LEU A 231 29.80 5.67 -6.90
C LEU A 231 29.97 4.18 -7.26
N LEU A 232 30.22 3.85 -8.53
CA LEU A 232 30.42 2.46 -8.96
C LEU A 232 31.69 1.84 -8.37
N GLU A 233 32.77 2.60 -8.26
CA GLU A 233 34.01 2.15 -7.63
C GLU A 233 33.83 1.89 -6.13
N THR A 234 33.13 2.77 -5.42
CA THR A 234 32.82 2.57 -3.99
C THR A 234 31.94 1.36 -3.75
N ILE A 235 30.96 1.09 -4.62
CA ILE A 235 30.14 -0.14 -4.54
C ILE A 235 31.02 -1.39 -4.64
N LEU A 236 31.96 -1.42 -5.60
CA LEU A 236 32.86 -2.55 -5.79
C LEU A 236 33.83 -2.70 -4.61
N LEU A 237 34.36 -1.60 -4.08
CA LEU A 237 35.22 -1.61 -2.89
C LEU A 237 34.47 -2.16 -1.67
N GLN A 238 33.23 -1.71 -1.46
CA GLN A 238 32.40 -2.18 -0.36
C GLN A 238 32.08 -3.68 -0.49
N ALA A 239 31.80 -4.15 -1.71
CA ALA A 239 31.58 -5.57 -1.99
C ALA A 239 32.81 -6.44 -1.69
N GLU A 240 34.02 -5.92 -1.90
CA GLU A 240 35.27 -6.60 -1.54
C GLU A 240 35.45 -6.70 -0.03
N VAL A 241 35.17 -5.61 0.70
CA VAL A 241 35.22 -5.59 2.18
C VAL A 241 34.22 -6.57 2.79
N MET A 242 33.04 -6.70 2.17
CA MET A 242 32.00 -7.65 2.60
C MET A 242 32.31 -9.12 2.25
N GLU A 243 33.37 -9.37 1.46
CA GLU A 243 33.73 -10.69 0.95
C GLU A 243 32.56 -11.49 0.36
N LEU A 244 31.75 -10.87 -0.50
CA LEU A 244 30.54 -11.48 -1.05
C LEU A 244 30.87 -12.77 -1.81
N LYS A 245 30.32 -13.89 -1.33
CA LYS A 245 30.52 -15.23 -1.89
C LYS A 245 29.18 -15.90 -2.21
N ALA A 246 29.17 -16.77 -3.22
CA ALA A 246 28.12 -17.76 -3.45
C ALA A 246 28.72 -19.04 -4.01
N SER A 247 28.04 -20.17 -3.82
CA SER A 247 28.43 -21.42 -4.44
C SER A 247 27.63 -21.68 -5.72
N PRO A 248 28.26 -21.78 -6.89
CA PRO A 248 27.59 -22.24 -8.12
C PRO A 248 27.20 -23.72 -8.09
N LYS A 249 27.77 -24.51 -7.17
CA LYS A 249 27.53 -25.96 -7.05
C LYS A 249 26.41 -26.32 -6.08
N ALA A 250 26.00 -25.38 -5.24
CA ALA A 250 24.86 -25.55 -4.35
C ALA A 250 23.56 -25.78 -5.13
N ASN A 251 22.53 -26.27 -4.44
CA ASN A 251 21.19 -26.36 -5.01
C ASN A 251 20.74 -24.95 -5.43
N ALA A 252 20.21 -24.83 -6.64
CA ALA A 252 19.87 -23.53 -7.19
C ALA A 252 18.70 -22.91 -6.43
N GLN A 253 18.94 -21.69 -5.93
CA GLN A 253 18.01 -20.91 -5.15
C GLN A 253 18.01 -19.47 -5.68
N ALA A 254 16.83 -18.93 -5.93
CA ALA A 254 16.63 -17.56 -6.36
C ALA A 254 15.49 -16.91 -5.59
N VAL A 255 15.46 -15.58 -5.55
CA VAL A 255 14.32 -14.82 -5.05
C VAL A 255 13.50 -14.31 -6.22
N VAL A 256 12.18 -14.49 -6.15
CA VAL A 256 11.24 -13.89 -7.11
C VAL A 256 11.12 -12.40 -6.81
N LEU A 257 11.58 -11.56 -7.72
CA LEU A 257 11.45 -10.11 -7.61
C LEU A 257 10.04 -9.67 -7.98
N GLU A 258 9.56 -10.15 -9.12
CA GLU A 258 8.24 -9.78 -9.66
C GLU A 258 7.65 -10.90 -10.52
N GLY A 259 6.33 -11.08 -10.44
CA GLY A 259 5.57 -12.04 -11.25
C GLY A 259 4.57 -11.33 -12.16
N SER A 260 4.41 -11.79 -13.40
CA SER A 260 3.44 -11.25 -14.35
C SER A 260 2.93 -12.30 -15.34
N VAL A 261 1.90 -11.96 -16.11
CA VAL A 261 1.40 -12.81 -17.21
C VAL A 261 1.69 -12.14 -18.55
N GLN A 262 2.53 -12.77 -19.38
CA GLN A 262 2.88 -12.25 -20.71
C GLN A 262 2.15 -13.01 -21.82
N LYS A 263 1.58 -12.26 -22.77
CA LYS A 263 0.88 -12.83 -23.93
C LYS A 263 1.83 -13.70 -24.76
N GLY A 264 1.47 -14.96 -24.96
CA GLY A 264 2.27 -15.94 -25.72
C GLY A 264 3.35 -16.67 -24.90
N ARG A 265 3.75 -16.15 -23.73
CA ARG A 265 4.71 -16.80 -22.83
C ARG A 265 4.04 -17.45 -21.62
N GLY A 266 2.86 -16.97 -21.23
CA GLY A 266 2.13 -17.43 -20.06
C GLY A 266 2.63 -16.76 -18.78
N PRO A 267 2.56 -17.44 -17.62
CA PRO A 267 3.14 -16.96 -16.37
C PRO A 267 4.66 -16.82 -16.49
N VAL A 268 5.18 -15.68 -16.07
CA VAL A 268 6.60 -15.37 -16.04
C VAL A 268 6.98 -14.76 -14.69
N ALA A 269 8.23 -14.96 -14.30
CA ALA A 269 8.77 -14.42 -13.06
C ALA A 269 10.16 -13.84 -13.30
N THR A 270 10.39 -12.61 -12.86
CA THR A 270 11.72 -12.02 -12.77
C THR A 270 12.37 -12.50 -11.48
N ILE A 271 13.54 -13.13 -11.58
CA ILE A 271 14.25 -13.71 -10.44
C ILE A 271 15.66 -13.15 -10.34
N ILE A 272 16.23 -13.25 -9.14
CA ILE A 272 17.66 -13.06 -8.88
C ILE A 272 18.23 -14.25 -8.12
N VAL A 273 19.34 -14.81 -8.61
CA VAL A 273 19.92 -16.03 -8.06
C VAL A 273 20.74 -15.72 -6.81
N LYS A 274 20.46 -16.42 -5.71
CA LYS A 274 21.27 -16.39 -4.48
C LYS A 274 22.39 -17.43 -4.53
N GLN A 275 22.04 -18.67 -4.85
CA GLN A 275 22.97 -19.80 -4.87
C GLN A 275 22.69 -20.74 -6.05
N GLY A 276 23.69 -21.53 -6.41
CA GLY A 276 23.62 -22.49 -7.51
C GLY A 276 23.47 -21.85 -8.89
N VAL A 277 23.11 -22.67 -9.87
CA VAL A 277 22.94 -22.24 -11.26
C VAL A 277 21.62 -22.80 -11.79
N PHE A 278 20.75 -21.94 -12.31
CA PHE A 278 19.54 -22.36 -13.01
C PHE A 278 19.82 -22.57 -14.49
N LYS A 279 19.28 -23.63 -15.07
CA LYS A 279 19.42 -23.98 -16.49
C LYS A 279 18.06 -24.19 -17.14
N VAL A 280 18.01 -23.93 -18.44
CA VAL A 280 16.83 -24.28 -19.24
C VAL A 280 16.61 -25.78 -19.18
N GLY A 281 15.41 -26.18 -18.78
CA GLY A 281 15.02 -27.57 -18.55
C GLY A 281 14.94 -27.97 -17.07
N ASP A 282 15.39 -27.13 -16.12
CA ASP A 282 15.34 -27.47 -14.71
C ASP A 282 13.90 -27.48 -14.18
N PRO A 283 13.50 -28.50 -13.40
CA PRO A 283 12.27 -28.47 -12.61
C PRO A 283 12.39 -27.43 -11.50
N ILE A 284 11.37 -26.58 -11.35
CA ILE A 284 11.37 -25.47 -10.39
C ILE A 284 10.05 -25.35 -9.65
N TYR A 285 10.10 -24.81 -8.43
CA TYR A 285 8.92 -24.42 -7.67
C TYR A 285 9.19 -23.15 -6.85
N ALA A 286 8.15 -22.36 -6.63
CA ALA A 286 8.18 -21.12 -5.85
C ALA A 286 6.80 -20.91 -5.20
N GLY A 287 6.73 -21.05 -3.87
CA GLY A 287 5.46 -21.02 -3.15
C GLY A 287 4.48 -22.08 -3.67
N THR A 288 3.36 -21.63 -4.24
CA THR A 288 2.33 -22.50 -4.84
C THR A 288 2.55 -22.78 -6.33
N ALA A 289 3.46 -22.05 -6.98
CA ALA A 289 3.75 -22.21 -8.39
C ALA A 289 4.82 -23.29 -8.60
N TYR A 290 4.69 -24.08 -9.66
CA TYR A 290 5.68 -25.07 -10.06
C TYR A 290 5.74 -25.22 -11.56
N GLY A 291 6.82 -25.82 -12.07
CA GLY A 291 6.94 -26.09 -13.48
C GLY A 291 8.37 -26.44 -13.88
N ARG A 292 8.69 -26.14 -15.14
CA ARG A 292 10.01 -26.38 -15.72
C ARG A 292 10.44 -25.16 -16.48
N ILE A 293 11.71 -24.77 -16.34
CA ILE A 293 12.27 -23.64 -17.07
C ILE A 293 12.22 -23.95 -18.58
N ARG A 294 11.31 -23.32 -19.30
CA ARG A 294 11.19 -23.43 -20.77
C ARG A 294 12.11 -22.44 -21.48
N ALA A 295 12.29 -21.27 -20.88
CA ALA A 295 13.19 -20.24 -21.37
C ALA A 295 13.68 -19.36 -20.22
N LEU A 296 14.91 -18.90 -20.35
CA LEU A 296 15.48 -17.81 -19.57
C LEU A 296 15.79 -16.65 -20.52
N ALA A 297 15.46 -15.44 -20.10
CA ALA A 297 15.86 -14.22 -20.79
C ALA A 297 16.54 -13.25 -19.84
N ASP A 298 17.66 -12.66 -20.26
CA ASP A 298 18.35 -11.63 -19.48
C ASP A 298 17.53 -10.31 -19.42
N ASP A 299 18.07 -9.32 -18.72
CA ASP A 299 17.48 -7.98 -18.56
C ASP A 299 17.30 -7.21 -19.88
N MET A 300 18.01 -7.64 -20.94
CA MET A 300 17.89 -7.10 -22.29
C MET A 300 16.98 -7.94 -23.20
N GLY A 301 16.33 -8.96 -22.63
CA GLY A 301 15.40 -9.85 -23.33
C GLY A 301 16.08 -10.89 -24.23
N ARG A 302 17.40 -11.04 -24.15
CA ARG A 302 18.15 -12.05 -24.92
C ARG A 302 18.02 -13.40 -24.24
N SER A 303 17.86 -14.45 -25.04
CA SER A 303 17.74 -15.80 -24.48
C SER A 303 19.10 -16.29 -23.96
N ILE A 304 19.10 -16.78 -22.72
CA ILE A 304 20.26 -17.38 -22.07
C ILE A 304 19.99 -18.85 -21.73
N LYS A 305 21.04 -19.66 -21.60
CA LYS A 305 20.93 -21.10 -21.30
C LYS A 305 21.08 -21.43 -19.82
N GLU A 306 21.85 -20.61 -19.11
CA GLU A 306 22.14 -20.76 -17.69
C GLU A 306 22.16 -19.38 -17.02
N LEU A 307 21.83 -19.37 -15.73
CA LEU A 307 21.82 -18.18 -14.88
C LEU A 307 22.61 -18.47 -13.61
N LYS A 308 23.67 -17.68 -13.40
CA LYS A 308 24.64 -17.82 -12.30
C LYS A 308 24.24 -16.97 -11.08
N PRO A 309 24.86 -17.17 -9.90
CA PRO A 309 24.60 -16.35 -8.72
C PRO A 309 24.73 -14.84 -8.99
N SER A 310 23.87 -14.06 -8.35
CA SER A 310 23.66 -12.61 -8.57
C SER A 310 23.13 -12.22 -9.95
N GLY A 311 22.97 -13.18 -10.86
CA GLY A 311 22.36 -12.96 -12.16
C GLY A 311 20.85 -12.76 -12.05
N VAL A 312 20.34 -11.87 -12.90
CA VAL A 312 18.90 -11.56 -13.02
C VAL A 312 18.39 -12.14 -14.34
N ALA A 313 17.23 -12.79 -14.31
CA ALA A 313 16.56 -13.22 -15.53
C ALA A 313 15.04 -13.31 -15.38
N LEU A 314 14.36 -13.23 -16.52
CA LEU A 314 12.98 -13.63 -16.67
C LEU A 314 12.90 -15.15 -16.90
N VAL A 315 12.21 -15.84 -16.01
CA VAL A 315 11.91 -17.27 -16.10
C VAL A 315 10.54 -17.48 -16.71
N VAL A 316 10.47 -18.36 -17.70
CA VAL A 316 9.21 -18.80 -18.33
C VAL A 316 9.02 -20.30 -18.10
N GLY A 317 7.81 -20.71 -17.72
CA GLY A 317 7.43 -22.12 -17.63
C GLY A 317 6.90 -22.60 -16.28
N LEU A 318 6.56 -21.66 -15.39
CA LEU A 318 5.69 -21.92 -14.25
C LEU A 318 4.23 -22.09 -14.72
N ASP A 319 3.47 -22.88 -13.97
CA ASP A 319 2.04 -23.14 -14.22
C ASP A 319 1.15 -21.95 -13.83
N SER A 320 1.59 -21.18 -12.83
CA SER A 320 0.93 -20.02 -12.27
C SER A 320 1.96 -18.93 -11.95
N VAL A 321 1.49 -17.70 -11.70
CA VAL A 321 2.40 -16.60 -11.33
C VAL A 321 2.80 -16.77 -9.87
N PRO A 322 4.10 -16.88 -9.55
CA PRO A 322 4.54 -17.03 -8.16
C PRO A 322 4.36 -15.72 -7.39
N SER A 323 4.16 -15.85 -6.08
CA SER A 323 4.13 -14.68 -5.20
C SER A 323 5.50 -14.00 -5.21
N ALA A 324 5.49 -12.68 -5.33
CA ALA A 324 6.73 -11.93 -5.31
C ALA A 324 7.34 -11.95 -3.89
N GLY A 325 8.66 -12.06 -3.79
CA GLY A 325 9.40 -12.30 -2.55
C GLY A 325 9.55 -13.79 -2.19
N SER A 326 8.81 -14.70 -2.84
CA SER A 326 9.00 -16.12 -2.62
C SER A 326 10.37 -16.60 -3.10
N ILE A 327 10.87 -17.64 -2.44
CA ILE A 327 12.09 -18.30 -2.86
C ILE A 327 11.74 -19.34 -3.93
N LEU A 328 12.43 -19.25 -5.06
CA LEU A 328 12.37 -20.19 -6.16
C LEU A 328 13.52 -21.19 -6.03
N TYR A 329 13.17 -22.47 -6.01
CA TYR A 329 14.13 -23.57 -5.87
C TYR A 329 14.15 -24.43 -7.12
N ALA A 330 15.34 -24.92 -7.48
CA ALA A 330 15.46 -26.06 -8.38
C ALA A 330 15.13 -27.35 -7.62
N ALA A 331 14.30 -28.20 -8.24
CA ALA A 331 13.96 -29.53 -7.74
C ALA A 331 14.67 -30.61 -8.56
N GLN A 332 14.86 -31.78 -7.95
CA GLN A 332 15.51 -32.92 -8.61
C GLN A 332 14.68 -33.48 -9.78
N ASN A 333 13.34 -33.40 -9.69
CA ASN A 333 12.42 -33.84 -10.73
C ASN A 333 11.08 -33.09 -10.65
N ASP A 334 10.27 -33.20 -11.71
CA ASP A 334 8.97 -32.52 -11.82
C ASP A 334 7.96 -32.97 -10.73
N SER A 335 8.07 -34.21 -10.27
CA SER A 335 7.17 -34.76 -9.24
C SER A 335 7.38 -34.07 -7.90
N ILE A 336 8.64 -33.92 -7.48
CA ILE A 336 9.01 -33.27 -6.22
C ILE A 336 8.63 -31.78 -6.26
N ALA A 337 8.86 -31.10 -7.38
CA ALA A 337 8.45 -29.70 -7.55
C ALA A 337 6.95 -29.52 -7.33
N ARG A 338 6.13 -30.38 -7.96
CA ARG A 338 4.67 -30.36 -7.82
C ARG A 338 4.24 -30.68 -6.39
N GLU A 339 4.80 -31.72 -5.79
CA GLU A 339 4.45 -32.15 -4.42
C GLU A 339 4.68 -31.01 -3.41
N LYS A 340 5.85 -30.36 -3.46
CA LYS A 340 6.16 -29.24 -2.57
C LYS A 340 5.21 -28.06 -2.78
N ALA A 341 4.95 -27.67 -4.02
CA ALA A 341 4.03 -26.57 -4.32
C ALA A 341 2.58 -26.86 -3.87
N GLN A 342 2.11 -28.10 -4.05
CA GLN A 342 0.78 -28.52 -3.60
C GLN A 342 0.68 -28.57 -2.07
N LYS A 343 1.74 -29.00 -1.37
CA LYS A 343 1.81 -28.96 0.09
C LYS A 343 1.64 -27.53 0.59
N THR A 344 2.37 -26.58 0.01
CA THR A 344 2.26 -25.15 0.34
C THR A 344 0.86 -24.59 0.01
N ALA A 345 0.29 -24.95 -1.13
CA ALA A 345 -1.06 -24.51 -1.51
C ALA A 345 -2.14 -25.01 -0.54
N ASN A 346 -2.05 -26.28 -0.12
CA ASN A 346 -2.95 -26.86 0.87
C ASN A 346 -2.80 -26.19 2.23
N TYR A 347 -1.57 -25.91 2.64
CA TYR A 347 -1.25 -25.17 3.87
C TYR A 347 -1.90 -23.78 3.88
N LEU A 348 -1.68 -22.98 2.83
CA LEU A 348 -2.24 -21.62 2.71
C LEU A 348 -3.76 -21.63 2.69
N ARG A 349 -4.37 -22.56 1.94
CA ARG A 349 -5.83 -22.71 1.89
C ARG A 349 -6.42 -23.02 3.26
N GLN A 350 -5.75 -23.87 4.04
CA GLN A 350 -6.19 -24.19 5.39
C GLN A 350 -6.03 -23.00 6.34
N LYS A 351 -4.95 -22.21 6.19
CA LYS A 351 -4.74 -20.97 6.94
C LYS A 351 -5.83 -19.94 6.65
N GLU A 352 -6.23 -19.76 5.39
CA GLU A 352 -7.35 -18.87 5.04
C GLU A 352 -8.68 -19.34 5.64
N LEU A 353 -8.98 -20.65 5.55
CA LEU A 353 -10.19 -21.22 6.14
C LEU A 353 -10.25 -21.02 7.65
N SER A 354 -9.11 -21.12 8.37
CA SER A 354 -9.08 -20.85 9.82
C SER A 354 -9.40 -19.40 10.18
N LYS A 355 -9.03 -18.43 9.32
CA LYS A 355 -9.37 -17.01 9.53
C LYS A 355 -10.87 -16.75 9.34
N SER A 356 -11.53 -17.41 8.38
CA SER A 356 -12.96 -17.14 8.10
C SER A 356 -13.91 -17.74 9.14
N THR A 357 -13.48 -18.74 9.92
CA THR A 357 -14.32 -19.36 10.97
C THR A 357 -14.39 -18.56 12.27
N LYS A 358 -13.54 -17.55 12.45
CA LYS A 358 -13.56 -16.67 13.62
C LYS A 358 -14.34 -15.41 13.28
N VAL A 359 -15.67 -15.49 13.37
CA VAL A 359 -16.46 -14.29 13.61
C VAL A 359 -16.83 -14.33 15.08
N SER A 360 -16.16 -13.51 15.88
CA SER A 360 -16.48 -13.35 17.29
C SER A 360 -17.87 -12.73 17.45
N PHE A 361 -18.52 -12.97 18.59
CA PHE A 361 -19.82 -12.33 18.88
C PHE A 361 -19.70 -10.80 18.90
N ASP A 362 -18.52 -10.28 19.25
CA ASP A 362 -18.20 -8.86 19.21
C ASP A 362 -18.05 -8.35 17.77
N GLU A 363 -17.43 -9.09 16.86
CA GLU A 363 -17.40 -8.76 15.42
C GLU A 363 -18.77 -8.86 14.77
N LEU A 364 -19.59 -9.86 15.13
CA LEU A 364 -20.99 -9.93 14.68
C LEU A 364 -21.79 -8.74 15.21
N SER A 365 -21.54 -8.34 16.47
CA SER A 365 -22.16 -7.17 17.07
C SER A 365 -21.65 -5.88 16.41
N GLU A 366 -20.39 -5.78 16.02
CA GLU A 366 -19.85 -4.69 15.21
C GLU A 366 -20.42 -4.68 13.80
N MET A 367 -20.58 -5.82 13.13
CA MET A 367 -21.20 -5.93 11.82
C MET A 367 -22.69 -5.54 11.85
N VAL A 368 -23.37 -5.80 12.98
CA VAL A 368 -24.76 -5.39 13.21
C VAL A 368 -24.87 -3.93 13.68
N ALA A 369 -23.89 -3.42 14.44
CA ALA A 369 -23.81 -2.04 14.93
C ALA A 369 -23.33 -1.06 13.84
N LYS A 370 -22.48 -1.51 12.92
CA LYS A 370 -22.20 -0.89 11.62
C LYS A 370 -23.45 -1.05 10.74
N GLY A 371 -24.51 -0.33 11.07
CA GLY A 371 -25.72 -0.27 10.24
C GLY A 371 -25.33 -0.03 8.77
N GLN A 372 -26.02 -0.71 7.84
CA GLN A 372 -25.85 -0.69 6.37
C GLN A 372 -24.73 0.24 5.84
N LEU A 373 -23.47 -0.13 6.04
CA LEU A 373 -22.37 0.54 5.34
C LEU A 373 -22.63 0.39 3.85
N LYS A 374 -22.49 1.49 3.11
CA LYS A 374 -22.60 1.41 1.65
C LYS A 374 -21.38 0.65 1.16
N THR A 375 -21.62 -0.50 0.54
CA THR A 375 -20.51 -1.30 0.00
C THR A 375 -20.17 -0.83 -1.41
N LEU A 376 -18.88 -0.66 -1.68
CA LEU A 376 -18.34 -0.40 -3.02
C LEU A 376 -17.65 -1.67 -3.54
N PRO A 377 -18.34 -2.51 -4.33
CA PRO A 377 -17.78 -3.73 -4.86
C PRO A 377 -16.79 -3.46 -6.02
N LEU A 378 -15.57 -3.94 -5.89
CA LEU A 378 -14.49 -3.77 -6.86
C LEU A 378 -13.94 -5.10 -7.38
N ILE A 379 -13.62 -5.13 -8.67
CA ILE A 379 -12.76 -6.17 -9.27
C ILE A 379 -11.47 -5.49 -9.74
N ILE A 380 -10.32 -6.00 -9.31
CA ILE A 380 -9.01 -5.39 -9.61
C ILE A 380 -8.19 -6.32 -10.50
N LYS A 381 -7.74 -5.82 -11.66
CA LYS A 381 -6.80 -6.52 -12.54
C LYS A 381 -5.57 -5.66 -12.76
N ALA A 382 -4.39 -6.24 -12.53
CA ALA A 382 -3.12 -5.56 -12.77
C ALA A 382 -2.22 -6.37 -13.71
N ASP A 383 -1.28 -5.72 -14.36
CA ASP A 383 -0.28 -6.33 -15.23
C ASP A 383 0.78 -7.14 -14.45
N THR A 384 1.18 -6.67 -13.27
CA THR A 384 2.12 -7.37 -12.38
C THR A 384 1.53 -7.63 -10.99
N GLN A 385 2.09 -8.62 -10.30
CA GLN A 385 1.70 -8.97 -8.93
C GLN A 385 1.92 -7.81 -7.95
N GLY A 386 3.05 -7.12 -8.08
CA GLY A 386 3.39 -6.05 -7.14
C GLY A 386 2.46 -4.83 -7.28
N SER A 387 2.06 -4.46 -8.50
CA SER A 387 1.06 -3.41 -8.69
C SER A 387 -0.31 -3.82 -8.12
N LEU A 388 -0.68 -5.10 -8.21
CA LEU A 388 -1.91 -5.62 -7.61
C LEU A 388 -1.91 -5.47 -6.08
N GLU A 389 -0.81 -5.86 -5.43
CA GLU A 389 -0.61 -5.72 -3.97
C GLU A 389 -0.69 -4.26 -3.53
N ALA A 390 0.02 -3.37 -4.23
CA ALA A 390 0.05 -1.95 -3.93
C ALA A 390 -1.33 -1.29 -4.06
N ILE A 391 -2.08 -1.61 -5.12
CA ILE A 391 -3.43 -1.09 -5.33
C ILE A 391 -4.37 -1.62 -4.27
N LYS A 392 -4.33 -2.93 -3.98
CA LYS A 392 -5.18 -3.54 -2.95
C LYS A 392 -4.99 -2.87 -1.59
N SER A 393 -3.74 -2.69 -1.17
CA SER A 393 -3.40 -2.02 0.10
C SER A 393 -3.85 -0.56 0.10
N SER A 394 -3.57 0.18 -0.97
CA SER A 394 -3.93 1.60 -1.08
C SER A 394 -5.44 1.84 -1.08
N VAL A 395 -6.19 0.99 -1.77
CA VAL A 395 -7.65 1.07 -1.83
C VAL A 395 -8.28 0.70 -0.48
N LEU A 396 -7.80 -0.36 0.19
CA LEU A 396 -8.33 -0.75 1.51
C LEU A 396 -8.08 0.31 2.60
N LYS A 397 -7.01 1.10 2.49
CA LYS A 397 -6.75 2.26 3.37
C LYS A 397 -7.80 3.37 3.26
N LEU A 398 -8.60 3.39 2.19
CA LEU A 398 -9.66 4.39 1.98
C LEU A 398 -11.00 4.02 2.65
N ASN A 399 -11.08 2.85 3.31
CA ASN A 399 -12.26 2.46 4.09
C ASN A 399 -12.56 3.48 5.20
N ASN A 400 -13.84 3.79 5.38
CA ASN A 400 -14.28 4.76 6.39
C ASN A 400 -15.55 4.28 7.11
N GLN A 401 -16.13 5.14 7.95
CA GLN A 401 -17.30 4.80 8.78
C GLN A 401 -18.64 4.79 8.02
N GLU A 402 -18.69 5.25 6.76
CA GLU A 402 -19.90 5.26 5.93
C GLU A 402 -19.83 4.27 4.74
N ILE A 403 -18.63 4.04 4.22
CA ILE A 403 -18.38 3.26 3.01
C ILE A 403 -17.33 2.18 3.27
N GLU A 404 -17.69 0.96 2.89
CA GLU A 404 -16.83 -0.21 2.92
C GLU A 404 -16.47 -0.65 1.50
N ILE A 405 -15.19 -0.72 1.19
CA ILE A 405 -14.68 -1.19 -0.08
C ILE A 405 -14.54 -2.72 -0.02
N ASN A 406 -15.29 -3.40 -0.87
CA ASN A 406 -15.30 -4.86 -0.95
C ASN A 406 -14.65 -5.34 -2.25
N ILE A 407 -13.49 -5.98 -2.16
CA ILE A 407 -12.79 -6.52 -3.33
C ILE A 407 -13.32 -7.94 -3.60
N ILE A 408 -14.22 -8.07 -4.57
CA ILE A 408 -14.86 -9.35 -4.93
C ILE A 408 -13.86 -10.31 -5.57
N SER A 409 -13.04 -9.76 -6.47
CA SER A 409 -12.04 -10.55 -7.20
C SER A 409 -10.85 -9.69 -7.54
N PHE A 410 -9.67 -10.30 -7.47
CA PHE A 410 -8.43 -9.68 -7.89
C PHE A 410 -7.60 -10.69 -8.70
N GLY A 411 -6.77 -10.21 -9.61
CA GLY A 411 -5.87 -11.09 -10.35
C GLY A 411 -4.91 -10.38 -11.28
N ILE A 412 -3.92 -11.12 -11.74
CA ILE A 412 -2.92 -10.64 -12.69
C ILE A 412 -3.37 -10.97 -14.11
N GLY A 413 -3.11 -10.06 -15.05
CA GLY A 413 -3.36 -10.24 -16.47
C GLY A 413 -4.63 -9.54 -16.95
N GLY A 414 -4.84 -9.58 -18.27
CA GLY A 414 -5.91 -8.83 -18.92
C GLY A 414 -7.31 -9.17 -18.41
N ILE A 415 -8.19 -8.17 -18.45
CA ILE A 415 -9.61 -8.32 -18.07
C ILE A 415 -10.26 -9.35 -19.00
N SER A 416 -10.88 -10.36 -18.40
CA SER A 416 -11.54 -11.46 -19.10
C SER A 416 -13.07 -11.27 -19.15
N GLU A 417 -13.74 -12.03 -20.01
CA GLU A 417 -15.19 -12.05 -20.06
C GLU A 417 -15.85 -12.57 -18.78
N SER A 418 -15.19 -13.48 -18.06
CA SER A 418 -15.66 -13.97 -16.76
C SER A 418 -15.66 -12.87 -15.70
N ASP A 419 -14.68 -11.96 -15.75
CA ASP A 419 -14.64 -10.82 -14.82
C ASP A 419 -15.81 -9.87 -15.06
N VAL A 420 -16.16 -9.62 -16.34
CA VAL A 420 -17.34 -8.81 -16.71
C VAL A 420 -18.64 -9.47 -16.26
N SER A 421 -18.77 -10.79 -16.44
CA SER A 421 -19.95 -11.52 -15.98
C SER A 421 -20.06 -11.54 -14.45
N LEU A 422 -18.95 -11.63 -13.73
CA LEU A 422 -18.92 -11.56 -12.26
C LEU A 422 -19.32 -10.16 -11.75
N ALA A 423 -18.82 -9.11 -12.40
CA ALA A 423 -19.22 -7.73 -12.12
C ALA A 423 -20.70 -7.51 -12.38
N ALA A 424 -21.24 -8.01 -13.50
CA ALA A 424 -22.65 -7.88 -13.85
C ALA A 424 -23.60 -8.58 -12.85
N ALA A 425 -23.14 -9.66 -12.22
CA ALA A 425 -23.89 -10.36 -11.17
C ALA A 425 -23.92 -9.58 -9.84
N SER A 426 -23.03 -8.60 -9.67
CA SER A 426 -22.86 -7.83 -8.45
C SER A 426 -23.39 -6.41 -8.64
N PRO A 427 -24.28 -5.90 -7.75
CA PRO A 427 -24.86 -4.57 -7.93
C PRO A 427 -23.77 -3.48 -7.85
N ASN A 428 -23.76 -2.57 -8.82
CA ASN A 428 -22.84 -1.41 -8.89
C ASN A 428 -21.35 -1.78 -8.81
N CYS A 429 -20.95 -2.93 -9.34
CA CYS A 429 -19.56 -3.36 -9.34
C CYS A 429 -18.73 -2.65 -10.42
N LEU A 430 -17.57 -2.14 -10.01
CA LEU A 430 -16.60 -1.47 -10.89
C LEU A 430 -15.39 -2.38 -11.15
N ILE A 431 -14.97 -2.46 -12.42
CA ILE A 431 -13.74 -3.15 -12.79
C ILE A 431 -12.62 -2.12 -12.96
N LEU A 432 -11.53 -2.30 -12.22
CA LEU A 432 -10.32 -1.49 -12.26
C LEU A 432 -9.20 -2.28 -12.96
N GLY A 433 -8.72 -1.77 -14.08
CA GLY A 433 -7.56 -2.29 -14.80
C GLY A 433 -6.34 -1.39 -14.61
N PHE A 434 -5.19 -1.95 -14.22
CA PHE A 434 -3.95 -1.21 -14.07
C PHE A 434 -2.87 -1.76 -15.01
N GLY A 435 -2.25 -0.89 -15.82
CA GLY A 435 -1.25 -1.30 -16.82
C GLY A 435 -1.81 -2.12 -17.98
N LEU A 436 -3.14 -2.29 -18.04
CA LEU A 436 -3.82 -3.20 -18.95
C LEU A 436 -4.89 -2.47 -19.77
N ARG A 437 -5.12 -2.94 -20.99
CA ARG A 437 -6.22 -2.47 -21.85
C ARG A 437 -7.19 -3.63 -22.15
N PRO A 438 -8.51 -3.45 -21.95
CA PRO A 438 -9.48 -4.46 -22.31
C PRO A 438 -9.53 -4.65 -23.83
N THR A 439 -9.72 -5.89 -24.26
CA THR A 439 -9.89 -6.23 -25.67
C THR A 439 -11.24 -5.72 -26.20
N GLY A 440 -11.38 -5.63 -27.54
CA GLY A 440 -12.62 -5.16 -28.16
C GLY A 440 -13.85 -6.00 -27.77
N ILE A 441 -13.67 -7.32 -27.63
CA ILE A 441 -14.73 -8.25 -27.22
C ILE A 441 -15.20 -7.93 -25.79
N VAL A 442 -14.27 -7.75 -24.87
CA VAL A 442 -14.55 -7.42 -23.47
C VAL A 442 -15.26 -6.08 -23.34
N LYS A 443 -14.84 -5.06 -24.12
CA LYS A 443 -15.52 -3.75 -24.14
C LYS A 443 -16.97 -3.85 -24.63
N SER A 444 -17.21 -4.61 -25.70
CA SER A 444 -18.57 -4.80 -26.21
C SER A 444 -19.47 -5.50 -25.19
N LYS A 445 -18.97 -6.54 -24.53
CA LYS A 445 -19.71 -7.28 -23.49
C LYS A 445 -19.97 -6.43 -22.25
N ALA A 446 -19.01 -5.61 -21.83
CA ALA A 446 -19.18 -4.68 -20.72
C ALA A 446 -20.28 -3.65 -21.02
N LYS A 447 -20.31 -3.13 -22.26
CA LYS A 447 -21.37 -2.21 -22.71
C LYS A 447 -22.74 -2.88 -22.75
N GLU A 448 -22.82 -4.13 -23.19
CA GLU A 448 -24.06 -4.92 -23.21
C GLU A 448 -24.62 -5.16 -21.80
N LEU A 449 -23.74 -5.48 -20.84
CA LEU A 449 -24.11 -5.79 -19.46
C LEU A 449 -24.16 -4.56 -18.54
N GLY A 450 -23.87 -3.36 -19.05
CA GLY A 450 -23.86 -2.12 -18.26
C GLY A 450 -22.75 -2.06 -17.19
N VAL A 451 -21.65 -2.81 -17.39
CA VAL A 451 -20.51 -2.84 -16.46
C VAL A 451 -19.50 -1.78 -16.84
N GLU A 452 -19.11 -0.96 -15.87
CA GLU A 452 -18.07 0.06 -16.07
C GLU A 452 -16.68 -0.55 -15.89
N ILE A 453 -15.80 -0.27 -16.86
CA ILE A 453 -14.38 -0.66 -16.81
C ILE A 453 -13.56 0.62 -16.87
N LYS A 454 -12.81 0.91 -15.81
CA LYS A 454 -11.83 1.99 -15.78
C LYS A 454 -10.42 1.43 -15.85
N THR A 455 -9.58 2.04 -16.68
CA THR A 455 -8.19 1.62 -16.86
C THR A 455 -7.24 2.76 -16.53
N TYR A 456 -6.19 2.45 -15.78
CA TYR A 456 -5.19 3.41 -15.33
C TYR A 456 -3.79 2.94 -15.70
N SER A 457 -2.89 3.90 -15.84
CA SER A 457 -1.45 3.64 -16.02
C SER A 457 -0.60 4.26 -14.91
N VAL A 458 -1.22 5.05 -14.03
CA VAL A 458 -0.60 5.72 -12.89
C VAL A 458 -1.45 5.44 -11.66
N ILE A 459 -0.82 5.00 -10.57
CA ILE A 459 -1.56 4.59 -9.36
C ILE A 459 -2.28 5.75 -8.67
N TYR A 460 -1.74 6.98 -8.76
CA TYR A 460 -2.36 8.19 -8.22
C TYR A 460 -3.72 8.45 -8.85
N ASP A 461 -3.81 8.44 -10.18
CA ASP A 461 -5.06 8.66 -10.91
C ASP A 461 -6.13 7.64 -10.48
N LEU A 462 -5.72 6.38 -10.24
CA LEU A 462 -6.62 5.33 -9.76
C LEU A 462 -7.13 5.64 -8.35
N VAL A 463 -6.22 5.97 -7.42
CA VAL A 463 -6.56 6.23 -6.02
C VAL A 463 -7.42 7.49 -5.90
N ASP A 464 -7.12 8.54 -6.66
CA ASP A 464 -7.85 9.80 -6.64
C ASP A 464 -9.25 9.66 -7.25
N ASP A 465 -9.41 8.89 -8.34
CA ASP A 465 -10.73 8.57 -8.87
C ASP A 465 -11.57 7.77 -7.88
N ILE A 466 -10.97 6.81 -7.15
CA ILE A 466 -11.67 6.05 -6.12
C ILE A 466 -12.05 6.96 -4.94
N LYS A 467 -11.17 7.85 -4.49
CA LYS A 467 -11.52 8.86 -3.48
C LYS A 467 -12.68 9.73 -3.92
N ALA A 468 -12.68 10.19 -5.17
CA ALA A 468 -13.77 11.00 -5.72
C ALA A 468 -15.09 10.21 -5.77
N LEU A 469 -15.05 8.92 -6.12
CA LEU A 469 -16.22 8.03 -6.10
C LEU A 469 -16.76 7.84 -4.67
N ILE A 470 -15.88 7.58 -3.70
CA ILE A 470 -16.26 7.44 -2.29
C ILE A 470 -16.88 8.74 -1.80
N SER A 471 -16.27 9.90 -2.09
CA SER A 471 -16.83 11.22 -1.79
C SER A 471 -18.21 11.45 -2.41
N GLY A 472 -18.46 10.97 -3.62
CA GLY A 472 -19.78 11.05 -4.25
C GLY A 472 -20.85 10.14 -3.63
N LEU A 473 -20.42 9.05 -2.96
CA LEU A 473 -21.30 8.10 -2.29
C LEU A 473 -21.58 8.48 -0.82
N MET A 474 -20.72 9.29 -0.20
CA MET A 474 -20.89 9.78 1.16
C MET A 474 -22.08 10.74 1.28
N SER A 475 -22.64 10.81 2.47
CA SER A 475 -23.73 11.73 2.77
C SER A 475 -23.19 13.17 2.81
N PRO A 476 -23.92 14.17 2.27
CA PRO A 476 -23.46 15.55 2.34
C PRO A 476 -23.43 16.03 3.80
N LEU A 477 -22.40 16.78 4.16
CA LEU A 477 -22.27 17.38 5.48
C LEU A 477 -23.21 18.59 5.54
N LEU A 478 -24.14 18.56 6.49
CA LEU A 478 -25.06 19.67 6.75
C LEU A 478 -24.30 20.70 7.59
N GLU A 479 -24.00 21.85 7.00
CA GLU A 479 -23.39 23.00 7.69
C GLU A 479 -24.42 24.11 7.79
N GLU A 480 -24.51 24.74 8.96
CA GLU A 480 -25.38 25.89 9.17
C GLU A 480 -24.65 27.17 8.74
N GLU A 481 -25.18 27.87 7.75
CA GLU A 481 -24.70 29.18 7.34
C GLU A 481 -25.64 30.26 7.88
N ASN A 482 -25.11 31.17 8.69
CA ASN A 482 -25.86 32.29 9.24
C ASN A 482 -26.20 33.29 8.12
N THR A 483 -27.49 33.57 7.91
CA THR A 483 -27.98 34.48 6.88
C THR A 483 -28.18 35.91 7.35
N GLY A 484 -28.43 36.11 8.63
CA GLY A 484 -28.66 37.45 9.16
C GLY A 484 -29.14 37.45 10.61
N GLN A 485 -29.00 38.62 11.24
CA GLN A 485 -29.37 38.88 12.62
C GLN A 485 -30.32 40.06 12.72
N ALA A 486 -31.30 39.99 13.62
CA ALA A 486 -32.18 41.12 13.94
C ALA A 486 -32.46 41.20 15.44
N GLU A 487 -32.47 42.44 15.95
CA GLU A 487 -32.69 42.72 17.36
C GLU A 487 -34.14 43.16 17.59
N VAL A 488 -34.78 42.61 18.61
CA VAL A 488 -36.16 42.93 19.01
C VAL A 488 -36.20 44.26 19.75
N ARG A 489 -36.93 45.23 19.20
CA ARG A 489 -37.13 46.55 19.81
C ARG A 489 -38.47 46.68 20.50
N GLU A 490 -39.50 46.09 19.92
CA GLU A 490 -40.86 46.15 20.45
C GLU A 490 -41.58 44.82 20.21
N THR A 491 -42.61 44.53 21.01
CA THR A 491 -43.44 43.33 20.84
C THR A 491 -44.91 43.71 20.77
N PHE A 492 -45.62 43.14 19.80
CA PHE A 492 -47.03 43.39 19.53
C PHE A 492 -47.82 42.10 19.72
N VAL A 493 -48.80 42.13 20.62
CA VAL A 493 -49.69 40.99 20.84
C VAL A 493 -50.94 41.14 19.97
N VAL A 494 -51.12 40.24 19.01
CA VAL A 494 -52.29 40.26 18.12
C VAL A 494 -53.23 39.10 18.47
N SER A 495 -54.46 39.44 18.85
CA SER A 495 -55.48 38.45 19.23
C SER A 495 -55.73 37.45 18.08
N LYS A 496 -55.64 36.15 18.40
CA LYS A 496 -55.75 35.00 17.47
C LYS A 496 -54.53 34.70 16.56
N VAL A 497 -53.48 35.54 16.57
CA VAL A 497 -52.31 35.36 15.68
C VAL A 497 -51.02 35.06 16.46
N GLY A 498 -50.82 35.66 17.64
CA GLY A 498 -49.64 35.43 18.47
C GLY A 498 -48.85 36.73 18.73
N VAL A 499 -47.60 36.59 19.17
CA VAL A 499 -46.69 37.73 19.41
C VAL A 499 -45.86 38.01 18.16
N ILE A 500 -45.94 39.24 17.67
CA ILE A 500 -45.13 39.75 16.56
C ILE A 500 -44.03 40.62 17.15
N ALA A 501 -42.78 40.26 16.89
CA ALA A 501 -41.62 41.03 17.30
C ALA A 501 -41.31 42.11 16.26
N GLY A 502 -41.37 43.38 16.66
CA GLY A 502 -40.85 44.50 15.89
C GLY A 502 -39.33 44.53 16.03
N CYS A 503 -38.64 44.16 14.96
CA CYS A 503 -37.20 43.98 14.93
C CYS A 503 -36.52 44.94 13.95
N MET A 504 -35.25 45.23 14.21
CA MET A 504 -34.36 45.87 13.24
C MET A 504 -33.29 44.88 12.81
N VAL A 505 -33.10 44.71 11.49
CA VAL A 505 -32.06 43.83 10.96
C VAL A 505 -30.69 44.49 11.17
N THR A 506 -29.88 43.92 12.05
CA THR A 506 -28.55 44.42 12.43
C THR A 506 -27.49 43.91 11.47
N ASP A 507 -27.66 42.70 10.94
CA ASP A 507 -26.72 42.10 10.00
C ASP A 507 -27.38 41.13 9.00
N GLY A 508 -26.79 41.00 7.81
CA GLY A 508 -27.28 40.10 6.77
C GLY A 508 -28.69 40.40 6.25
N VAL A 509 -29.42 39.34 5.89
CA VAL A 509 -30.77 39.39 5.30
C VAL A 509 -31.65 38.33 5.95
N ILE A 510 -32.83 38.72 6.42
CA ILE A 510 -33.82 37.82 6.99
C ILE A 510 -34.83 37.44 5.91
N LYS A 511 -35.01 36.14 5.67
CA LYS A 511 -35.98 35.60 4.70
C LYS A 511 -37.15 34.95 5.42
N ARG A 512 -38.34 35.02 4.82
CA ARG A 512 -39.52 34.33 5.34
C ARG A 512 -39.38 32.81 5.18
N GLY A 513 -39.75 32.04 6.21
CA GLY A 513 -39.72 30.57 6.18
C GLY A 513 -38.35 29.94 6.45
N ILE A 514 -37.34 30.74 6.83
CA ILE A 514 -36.03 30.24 7.27
C ILE A 514 -36.05 29.84 8.76
N LYS A 515 -35.11 28.99 9.19
CA LYS A 515 -34.89 28.69 10.61
C LYS A 515 -34.23 29.88 11.30
N ALA A 516 -34.65 30.13 12.54
CA ALA A 516 -34.15 31.19 13.39
C ALA A 516 -33.97 30.72 14.83
N ARG A 517 -32.88 31.16 15.46
CA ARG A 517 -32.60 31.03 16.89
C ARG A 517 -32.98 32.34 17.56
N LEU A 518 -33.77 32.27 18.63
CA LEU A 518 -34.01 33.38 19.53
C LEU A 518 -32.98 33.31 20.65
N ILE A 519 -32.18 34.36 20.79
CA ILE A 519 -31.08 34.46 21.74
C ILE A 519 -31.41 35.56 22.74
N ARG A 520 -31.29 35.26 24.04
CA ARG A 520 -31.47 36.21 25.15
C ARG A 520 -30.25 36.13 26.05
N ASP A 521 -29.60 37.27 26.28
CA ASP A 521 -28.37 37.36 27.09
C ASP A 521 -27.27 36.36 26.67
N GLY A 522 -27.17 36.07 25.37
CA GLY A 522 -26.20 35.13 24.80
C GLY A 522 -26.60 33.65 24.85
N VAL A 523 -27.78 33.30 25.37
CA VAL A 523 -28.29 31.93 25.44
C VAL A 523 -29.42 31.70 24.43
N VAL A 524 -29.36 30.59 23.68
CA VAL A 524 -30.44 30.19 22.76
C VAL A 524 -31.65 29.73 23.57
N ILE A 525 -32.74 30.49 23.49
CA ILE A 525 -34.01 30.23 24.19
C ILE A 525 -34.93 29.34 23.36
N TYR A 526 -34.91 29.52 22.04
CA TYR A 526 -35.79 28.78 21.13
C TYR A 526 -35.19 28.69 19.72
N THR A 527 -35.44 27.59 19.03
CA THR A 527 -35.09 27.40 17.61
C THR A 527 -36.33 26.99 16.85
N GLY A 528 -36.72 27.76 15.84
CA GLY A 528 -37.94 27.51 15.07
C GLY A 528 -37.94 28.19 13.70
N LEU A 529 -39.03 28.05 12.96
CA LEU A 529 -39.18 28.69 11.64
C LEU A 529 -39.81 30.08 11.78
N ILE A 530 -39.40 31.01 10.92
CA ILE A 530 -40.10 32.30 10.78
C ILE A 530 -41.41 32.09 10.01
N SER A 531 -42.53 32.06 10.73
CA SER A 531 -43.86 31.82 10.18
C SER A 531 -44.39 33.00 9.35
N SER A 532 -44.05 34.23 9.77
CA SER A 532 -44.44 35.46 9.09
C SER A 532 -43.33 36.50 9.17
N LEU A 533 -43.11 37.18 8.04
CA LEU A 533 -42.19 38.31 7.92
C LEU A 533 -42.94 39.45 7.23
N LYS A 534 -43.11 40.57 7.93
CA LYS A 534 -43.86 41.73 7.44
C LYS A 534 -43.03 42.99 7.54
N ARG A 535 -43.23 43.90 6.60
CA ARG A 535 -42.71 45.26 6.68
C ARG A 535 -43.90 46.21 6.65
N PHE A 536 -44.10 46.95 7.73
CA PHE A 536 -45.32 47.74 7.95
C PHE A 536 -46.59 46.87 7.84
N LYS A 537 -47.37 47.01 6.77
CA LYS A 537 -48.61 46.26 6.54
C LYS A 537 -48.46 45.15 5.49
N ASP A 538 -47.34 45.11 4.77
CA ASP A 538 -47.14 44.22 3.65
C ASP A 538 -46.29 43.00 4.03
N ASP A 539 -46.63 41.84 3.47
CA ASP A 539 -45.81 40.63 3.58
C ASP A 539 -44.52 40.79 2.79
N ALA A 540 -43.37 40.62 3.47
CA ALA A 540 -42.06 40.72 2.87
C ALA A 540 -41.47 39.32 2.66
N LYS A 541 -40.87 39.08 1.49
CA LYS A 541 -40.12 37.84 1.21
C LYS A 541 -38.76 37.85 1.91
N GLU A 542 -38.11 39.01 1.92
CA GLU A 542 -36.82 39.22 2.55
C GLU A 542 -36.69 40.66 3.07
N VAL A 543 -35.89 40.86 4.11
CA VAL A 543 -35.59 42.18 4.71
C VAL A 543 -34.10 42.27 4.95
N SER A 544 -33.48 43.30 4.37
CA SER A 544 -32.03 43.53 4.46
C SER A 544 -31.64 44.38 5.66
N LYS A 545 -30.35 44.33 6.01
CA LYS A 545 -29.71 45.17 7.03
C LYS A 545 -30.16 46.63 7.01
N GLY A 546 -30.46 47.16 8.19
CA GLY A 546 -30.84 48.56 8.40
C GLY A 546 -32.33 48.85 8.27
N TYR A 547 -33.15 47.87 7.87
CA TYR A 547 -34.60 48.01 7.80
C TYR A 547 -35.31 47.38 9.00
N GLU A 548 -36.46 47.95 9.35
CA GLU A 548 -37.36 47.42 10.36
C GLU A 548 -38.34 46.39 9.76
N CYS A 549 -38.63 45.34 10.51
CA CYS A 549 -39.56 44.29 10.13
C CYS A 549 -40.27 43.69 11.34
N GLY A 550 -41.50 43.21 11.12
CA GLY A 550 -42.22 42.35 12.04
C GLY A 550 -41.90 40.88 11.77
N ILE A 551 -41.34 40.19 12.76
CA ILE A 551 -41.01 38.76 12.71
C ILE A 551 -41.96 38.01 13.64
N MET A 552 -42.50 36.88 13.17
CA MET A 552 -43.26 35.94 13.98
C MET A 552 -42.58 34.57 13.91
N LEU A 553 -42.31 33.97 15.08
CA LEU A 553 -41.83 32.59 15.19
C LEU A 553 -43.00 31.62 15.14
N ASP A 554 -42.80 30.46 14.53
CA ASP A 554 -43.72 29.34 14.64
C ASP A 554 -43.65 28.71 16.04
N GLY A 555 -44.80 28.41 16.64
CA GLY A 555 -44.88 27.68 17.92
C GLY A 555 -44.34 28.37 19.19
N PHE A 556 -43.84 29.61 19.11
CA PHE A 556 -43.24 30.31 20.27
C PHE A 556 -43.68 31.77 20.38
N ASN A 557 -44.08 32.17 21.59
CA ASN A 557 -44.67 33.50 21.86
C ASN A 557 -43.96 34.31 22.97
N ASP A 558 -43.02 33.74 23.74
CA ASP A 558 -42.30 34.47 24.81
C ASP A 558 -41.11 35.28 24.25
N ILE A 559 -41.41 36.26 23.40
CA ILE A 559 -40.41 37.17 22.83
C ILE A 559 -40.35 38.45 23.67
N LYS A 560 -39.15 38.90 24.02
CA LYS A 560 -38.92 40.11 24.83
C LYS A 560 -38.08 41.12 24.08
N VAL A 561 -38.22 42.39 24.47
CA VAL A 561 -37.36 43.47 23.99
C VAL A 561 -35.93 43.22 24.43
N GLY A 562 -34.99 43.35 23.50
CA GLY A 562 -33.57 42.99 23.71
C GLY A 562 -33.19 41.58 23.28
N ASP A 563 -34.15 40.72 22.89
CA ASP A 563 -33.84 39.42 22.28
C ASP A 563 -33.23 39.62 20.88
N VAL A 564 -32.38 38.69 20.44
CA VAL A 564 -31.75 38.67 19.12
C VAL A 564 -32.20 37.44 18.34
N PHE A 565 -32.73 37.66 17.14
CA PHE A 565 -32.96 36.63 16.15
C PHE A 565 -31.69 36.40 15.33
N GLU A 566 -31.21 35.16 15.31
CA GLU A 566 -30.16 34.72 14.39
C GLU A 566 -30.74 33.71 13.41
N THR A 567 -30.75 34.05 12.12
CA THR A 567 -31.28 33.19 11.05
C THR A 567 -30.16 32.41 10.39
N PHE A 568 -30.43 31.16 10.04
CA PHE A 568 -29.47 30.27 9.39
C PHE A 568 -30.14 29.35 8.39
N VAL A 569 -29.41 28.97 7.34
CA VAL A 569 -29.80 27.91 6.41
C VAL A 569 -28.86 26.73 6.57
N GLU A 570 -29.44 25.54 6.45
CA GLU A 570 -28.65 24.31 6.31
C GLU A 570 -28.19 24.21 4.85
N VAL A 571 -26.89 24.34 4.62
CA VAL A 571 -26.27 24.17 3.31
C VAL A 571 -25.62 22.79 3.26
N GLN A 572 -25.90 22.05 2.19
CA GLN A 572 -25.27 20.77 1.93
C GLN A 572 -23.88 21.00 1.32
N LYS A 573 -22.82 20.62 2.02
CA LYS A 573 -21.47 20.56 1.44
C LYS A 573 -21.07 19.10 1.18
N SER A 574 -20.49 18.86 0.01
CA SER A 574 -19.91 17.56 -0.34
C SER A 574 -18.68 17.29 0.52
N GLN A 575 -18.61 16.12 1.15
CA GLN A 575 -17.48 15.72 1.98
C GLN A 575 -16.30 15.26 1.12
N LYS A 576 -15.09 15.73 1.44
CA LYS A 576 -13.84 15.33 0.78
C LYS A 576 -13.01 14.44 1.70
N ILE A 577 -12.37 13.42 1.12
CA ILE A 577 -11.41 12.52 1.78
C ILE A 577 -9.99 12.98 1.47
#